data_AF-M0QGU3-F1
#
_entry.id   AF-M0QGU3-F1
#
_cell.length_a   1.000
_cell.length_b   1.000
_cell.length_c   1.000
_cell.angle_alpha   90.00
_cell.angle_beta   90.00
_cell.angle_gamma   90.00
#
_symmetry.space_group_name_H-M   'P 1'
#
loop_
_entity.id
_entity.type
_entity.pdbx_description
1 polymer ?
#
loop_
_entity_poly.entity_id
_entity_poly.type
_entity_poly.pdbx_seq_one_letter_code
_entity_poly.pdbx_strand_id
1 'polypeptide(L)'
;MTAARTFSAQSEIGHLIGTDSTIVVFAAGVILVWALLLGVWKYHGMRTSPDHLAHPYVDMAHRAALMYSFATLVLAALVALSAWPAVVNLTAAGVAIVFFVGAVAAYCVHGALQDTTNQFESPTPGTHLFMLALILAEVGGVLVLLAGVVASWV
;
A
#
# COMPACT_ATOMS: atom_id res chain seq x y z
N MET A 1 7.49 24.07 31.81
CA MET A 1 8.76 23.34 31.58
C MET A 1 8.59 21.96 30.92
N THR A 2 7.43 21.32 31.00
CA THR A 2 7.15 20.00 30.38
C THR A 2 6.95 20.04 28.86
N ALA A 3 6.29 21.08 28.34
CA ALA A 3 6.00 21.23 26.90
C ALA A 3 7.26 21.47 26.01
N ALA A 4 8.32 22.05 26.59
CA ALA A 4 9.57 22.29 25.88
C ALA A 4 10.40 21.01 25.66
N ARG A 5 10.30 20.04 26.59
CA ARG A 5 10.96 18.72 26.46
C ARG A 5 10.24 17.78 25.48
N THR A 6 8.92 17.86 25.39
CA THR A 6 8.17 17.10 24.37
C THR A 6 8.49 17.61 22.97
N PHE A 7 8.56 18.93 22.76
CA PHE A 7 8.96 19.50 21.47
C PHE A 7 10.40 19.12 21.08
N SER A 8 11.34 19.08 22.03
CA SER A 8 12.72 18.65 21.75
C SER A 8 12.80 17.16 21.37
N ALA A 9 12.10 16.28 22.10
CA ALA A 9 12.05 14.85 21.77
C ALA A 9 11.38 14.58 20.41
N GLN A 10 10.33 15.33 20.08
CA GLN A 10 9.67 15.23 18.76
C GLN A 10 10.58 15.71 17.63
N SER A 11 11.41 16.73 17.88
CA SER A 11 12.43 17.21 16.93
C SER A 11 13.61 16.25 16.77
N GLU A 12 13.97 15.49 17.82
CA GLU A 12 15.03 14.48 17.76
C GLU A 12 14.56 13.22 16.99
N ILE A 13 13.36 12.70 17.27
CA ILE A 13 12.81 11.54 16.53
C ILE A 13 12.50 11.91 15.08
N GLY A 14 12.01 13.13 14.84
CA GLY A 14 11.76 13.65 13.49
C GLY A 14 13.03 13.82 12.65
N HIS A 15 14.21 13.96 13.28
CA HIS A 15 15.49 13.99 12.57
C HIS A 15 16.06 12.57 12.33
N LEU A 16 15.74 11.61 13.20
CA LEU A 16 16.19 10.21 13.08
C LEU A 16 15.49 9.43 11.95
N ILE A 17 14.30 9.86 11.53
CA ILE A 17 13.54 9.23 10.45
C ILE A 17 13.47 10.19 9.27
N GLY A 18 14.01 9.78 8.12
CA GLY A 18 13.98 10.58 6.89
C GLY A 18 12.56 11.03 6.53
N THR A 19 12.43 12.25 5.98
CA THR A 19 11.14 12.80 5.54
C THR A 19 10.47 11.87 4.52
N ASP A 20 11.26 11.23 3.67
CA ASP A 20 10.81 10.21 2.71
C ASP A 20 10.16 9.01 3.40
N SER A 21 10.80 8.45 4.42
CA SER A 21 10.27 7.33 5.22
C SER A 21 8.97 7.73 5.92
N THR A 22 8.90 8.94 6.45
CA THR A 22 7.69 9.47 7.11
C THR A 22 6.51 9.56 6.14
N ILE A 23 6.75 9.99 4.90
CA ILE A 23 5.72 10.03 3.84
C ILE A 23 5.20 8.62 3.57
N VAL A 24 6.09 7.63 3.47
CA VAL A 24 5.69 6.23 3.19
C VAL A 24 4.95 5.61 4.38
N VAL A 25 5.36 5.89 5.62
CA VAL A 25 4.61 5.47 6.83
C VAL A 25 3.22 6.09 6.85
N PHE A 26 3.09 7.38 6.51
CA PHE A 26 1.79 8.04 6.42
C PHE A 26 0.90 7.35 5.37
N ALA A 27 1.44 7.03 4.19
CA ALA A 27 0.72 6.28 3.16
C ALA A 27 0.25 4.90 3.68
N ALA A 28 1.11 4.17 4.40
CA ALA A 28 0.73 2.90 5.04
C ALA A 28 -0.47 3.09 5.99
N GLY A 29 -0.42 4.12 6.84
CA GLY A 29 -1.52 4.45 7.76
C GLY A 29 -2.84 4.79 7.06
N VAL A 30 -2.78 5.54 5.95
CA VAL A 30 -3.97 5.86 5.15
C VAL A 30 -4.56 4.58 4.51
N ILE A 31 -3.71 3.70 3.97
CA ILE A 31 -4.15 2.41 3.41
C ILE A 31 -4.74 1.53 4.53
N LEU A 32 -4.18 1.57 5.75
CA LEU A 32 -4.73 0.84 6.89
C LEU A 32 -6.14 1.30 7.24
N VAL A 33 -6.37 2.63 7.32
CA VAL A 33 -7.70 3.19 7.57
C VAL A 33 -8.67 2.75 6.49
N TRP A 34 -8.25 2.79 5.21
CA TRP A 34 -9.07 2.30 4.11
C TRP A 34 -9.40 0.81 4.26
N ALA A 35 -8.43 -0.02 4.64
CA ALA A 35 -8.65 -1.45 4.91
C ALA A 35 -9.69 -1.68 6.01
N LEU A 36 -9.67 -0.89 7.10
CA LEU A 36 -10.65 -0.99 8.18
C LEU A 36 -12.07 -0.61 7.70
N LEU A 37 -12.19 0.44 6.89
CA LEU A 37 -13.48 0.83 6.29
C LEU A 37 -14.01 -0.24 5.33
N LEU A 38 -13.13 -0.85 4.52
CA LEU A 38 -13.50 -1.99 3.67
C LEU A 38 -13.91 -3.21 4.51
N GLY A 39 -13.37 -3.36 5.71
CA GLY A 39 -13.81 -4.39 6.67
C GLY A 39 -15.26 -4.20 7.11
N VAL A 40 -15.69 -2.95 7.30
CA VAL A 40 -17.11 -2.63 7.59
C VAL A 40 -17.99 -2.99 6.40
N TRP A 41 -17.57 -2.68 5.17
CA TRP A 41 -18.31 -3.05 3.96
C TRP A 41 -18.40 -4.57 3.78
N LYS A 42 -17.28 -5.28 3.94
CA LYS A 42 -17.25 -6.76 3.92
C LYS A 42 -18.18 -7.35 4.98
N TYR A 43 -18.14 -6.84 6.21
CA TYR A 43 -19.03 -7.26 7.29
C TYR A 43 -20.51 -7.03 6.98
N HIS A 44 -20.84 -5.89 6.39
CA HIS A 44 -22.19 -5.63 5.93
C HIS A 44 -22.64 -6.68 4.91
N GLY A 45 -21.82 -6.97 3.89
CA GLY A 45 -22.11 -7.98 2.88
C GLY A 45 -22.35 -9.37 3.48
N MET A 46 -21.47 -9.85 4.36
CA MET A 46 -21.63 -11.15 5.03
C MET A 46 -22.87 -11.23 5.93
N ARG A 47 -23.32 -10.10 6.49
CA ARG A 47 -24.53 -10.08 7.32
C ARG A 47 -25.83 -10.09 6.53
N THR A 48 -25.83 -9.57 5.30
CA THR A 48 -27.04 -9.39 4.50
C THR A 48 -27.19 -10.42 3.39
N SER A 49 -26.12 -11.13 3.01
CA SER A 49 -26.18 -12.16 1.98
C SER A 49 -26.74 -13.50 2.49
N PRO A 50 -27.45 -14.27 1.65
CA PRO A 50 -28.03 -15.57 2.04
C PRO A 50 -26.99 -16.63 2.39
N ASP A 51 -25.80 -16.56 1.80
CA ASP A 51 -24.69 -17.48 2.00
C ASP A 51 -23.70 -17.00 3.07
N HIS A 52 -23.95 -15.84 3.67
CA HIS A 52 -23.09 -15.17 4.64
C HIS A 52 -21.68 -14.86 4.12
N LEU A 53 -21.52 -14.73 2.80
CA LEU A 53 -20.28 -14.33 2.16
C LEU A 53 -20.41 -12.94 1.55
N ALA A 54 -19.35 -12.13 1.67
CA ALA A 54 -19.23 -10.90 0.90
C ALA A 54 -18.92 -11.24 -0.57
N HIS A 55 -19.29 -10.36 -1.49
CA HIS A 55 -18.89 -10.49 -2.89
C HIS A 55 -17.34 -10.67 -2.99
N PRO A 56 -16.82 -11.57 -3.86
CA PRO A 56 -15.40 -11.90 -3.89
C PRO A 56 -14.49 -10.67 -3.96
N TYR A 57 -14.85 -9.67 -4.78
CA TYR A 57 -14.07 -8.45 -4.91
C TYR A 57 -14.10 -7.52 -3.68
N VAL A 58 -15.16 -7.57 -2.87
CA VAL A 58 -15.21 -6.86 -1.58
C VAL A 58 -14.26 -7.53 -0.57
N ASP A 59 -14.24 -8.87 -0.55
CA ASP A 59 -13.28 -9.63 0.27
C ASP A 59 -11.84 -9.37 -0.17
N MET A 60 -11.56 -9.43 -1.48
CA MET A 60 -10.25 -9.14 -2.06
C MET A 60 -9.81 -7.70 -1.74
N ALA A 61 -10.69 -6.70 -1.91
CA ALA A 61 -10.37 -5.31 -1.61
C ALA A 61 -9.92 -5.13 -0.15
N HIS A 62 -10.68 -5.68 0.81
CA HIS A 62 -10.34 -5.59 2.23
C HIS A 62 -9.01 -6.29 2.56
N ARG A 63 -8.84 -7.53 2.11
CA ARG A 63 -7.62 -8.32 2.39
C ARG A 63 -6.39 -7.70 1.74
N ALA A 64 -6.51 -7.27 0.49
CA ALA A 64 -5.43 -6.62 -0.25
C ALA A 64 -5.04 -5.31 0.42
N ALA A 65 -5.99 -4.44 0.75
CA ALA A 65 -5.69 -3.18 1.44
C ALA A 65 -4.97 -3.41 2.78
N LEU A 66 -5.41 -4.40 3.56
CA LEU A 66 -4.73 -4.74 4.82
C LEU A 66 -3.28 -5.17 4.57
N MET A 67 -3.04 -6.09 3.65
CA MET A 67 -1.68 -6.55 3.32
C MET A 67 -0.82 -5.46 2.71
N TYR A 68 -1.39 -4.62 1.85
CA TYR A 68 -0.68 -3.51 1.20
C TYR A 68 -0.33 -2.40 2.19
N SER A 69 -1.11 -2.18 3.24
CA SER A 69 -0.70 -1.31 4.35
C SER A 69 0.59 -1.84 5.00
N PHE A 70 0.63 -3.13 5.36
CA PHE A 70 1.83 -3.71 5.97
C PHE A 70 3.01 -3.77 5.00
N ALA A 71 2.77 -4.09 3.73
CA ALA A 71 3.80 -4.03 2.70
C ALA A 71 4.35 -2.61 2.53
N THR A 72 3.49 -1.59 2.54
CA THR A 72 3.91 -0.17 2.48
C THR A 72 4.75 0.20 3.70
N LEU A 73 4.42 -0.32 4.89
CA LEU A 73 5.27 -0.15 6.08
C LEU A 73 6.64 -0.83 5.91
N VAL A 74 6.69 -2.00 5.28
CA VAL A 74 7.97 -2.64 4.93
C VAL A 74 8.75 -1.77 3.93
N LEU A 75 8.10 -1.19 2.91
CA LEU A 75 8.74 -0.23 2.01
C LEU A 75 9.31 0.97 2.76
N ALA A 76 8.60 1.50 3.77
CA ALA A 76 9.11 2.59 4.60
C ALA A 76 10.39 2.20 5.35
N ALA A 77 10.46 0.97 5.88
CA ALA A 77 11.67 0.47 6.52
C ALA A 77 12.83 0.33 5.52
N LEU A 78 12.57 -0.13 4.29
CA LEU A 78 13.59 -0.19 3.26
C LEU A 78 14.07 1.21 2.84
N VAL A 79 13.16 2.18 2.73
CA VAL A 79 13.50 3.59 2.47
C VAL A 79 14.38 4.15 3.59
N ALA A 80 14.03 3.90 4.86
CA ALA A 80 14.79 4.37 6.01
C ALA A 80 16.22 3.80 6.09
N LEU A 81 16.41 2.59 5.56
CA LEU A 81 17.71 1.88 5.56
C LEU A 81 18.51 2.07 4.26
N SER A 82 17.94 2.72 3.25
CA SER A 82 18.53 2.85 1.92
C SER A 82 19.59 3.97 1.87
N ALA A 83 20.72 3.71 1.23
CA ALA A 83 21.75 4.71 0.92
C ALA A 83 21.38 5.65 -0.24
N TRP A 84 20.28 5.39 -0.96
CA TRP A 84 19.92 6.20 -2.12
C TRP A 84 19.41 7.59 -1.75
N PRO A 85 19.51 8.57 -2.67
CA PRO A 85 18.86 9.86 -2.50
C PRO A 85 17.34 9.71 -2.32
N ALA A 86 16.74 10.60 -1.52
CA ALA A 86 15.31 10.58 -1.20
C ALA A 86 14.39 10.50 -2.43
N VAL A 87 14.77 11.11 -3.56
CA VAL A 87 13.99 11.04 -4.80
C VAL A 87 13.92 9.63 -5.39
N VAL A 88 15.00 8.85 -5.30
CA VAL A 88 15.05 7.46 -5.79
C VAL A 88 14.19 6.58 -4.88
N ASN A 89 14.38 6.72 -3.56
CA ASN A 89 13.59 6.02 -2.56
C ASN A 89 12.09 6.28 -2.72
N LEU A 90 11.69 7.55 -2.80
CA LEU A 90 10.29 7.95 -2.94
C LEU A 90 9.70 7.50 -4.27
N THR A 91 10.46 7.51 -5.35
CA THR A 91 9.96 7.03 -6.66
C THR A 91 9.75 5.52 -6.62
N ALA A 92 10.72 4.76 -6.11
CA ALA A 92 10.64 3.31 -6.02
C ALA A 92 9.48 2.84 -5.12
N ALA A 93 9.34 3.43 -3.92
CA ALA A 93 8.22 3.15 -3.04
C ALA A 93 6.89 3.66 -3.61
N GLY A 94 6.87 4.91 -4.10
CA GLY A 94 5.67 5.59 -4.58
C GLY A 94 5.02 4.87 -5.76
N VAL A 95 5.81 4.39 -6.72
CA VAL A 95 5.30 3.63 -7.87
C VAL A 95 4.61 2.34 -7.41
N ALA A 96 5.21 1.58 -6.49
CA ALA A 96 4.55 0.38 -5.93
C ALA A 96 3.25 0.73 -5.18
N ILE A 97 3.27 1.79 -4.35
CA ILE A 97 2.09 2.25 -3.59
C ILE A 97 0.94 2.66 -4.52
N VAL A 98 1.24 3.35 -5.63
CA VAL A 98 0.23 3.74 -6.62
C VAL A 98 -0.45 2.50 -7.22
N PHE A 99 0.30 1.44 -7.54
CA PHE A 99 -0.29 0.19 -8.03
C PHE A 99 -1.08 -0.56 -6.96
N PHE A 100 -0.61 -0.60 -5.71
CA PHE A 100 -1.38 -1.16 -4.59
C PHE A 100 -2.74 -0.47 -4.43
N VAL A 101 -2.74 0.86 -4.37
CA VAL A 101 -3.95 1.67 -4.24
C VAL A 101 -4.86 1.51 -5.47
N GLY A 102 -4.28 1.51 -6.67
CA GLY A 102 -5.00 1.30 -7.91
C GLY A 102 -5.70 -0.07 -7.97
N ALA A 103 -5.02 -1.13 -7.54
CA ALA A 103 -5.60 -2.48 -7.48
C ALA A 103 -6.75 -2.55 -6.46
N VAL A 104 -6.58 -2.00 -5.25
CA VAL A 104 -7.65 -1.94 -4.24
C VAL A 104 -8.85 -1.14 -4.76
N ALA A 105 -8.61 -0.01 -5.45
CA ALA A 105 -9.68 0.77 -6.06
C ALA A 105 -10.44 -0.03 -7.13
N ALA A 106 -9.73 -0.73 -8.01
CA ALA A 106 -10.35 -1.60 -9.01
C ALA A 106 -11.19 -2.72 -8.36
N TYR A 107 -10.70 -3.32 -7.28
CA TYR A 107 -11.47 -4.30 -6.52
C TYR A 107 -12.71 -3.68 -5.86
N CYS A 108 -12.63 -2.45 -5.36
CA CYS A 108 -13.81 -1.75 -4.86
C CYS A 108 -14.83 -1.50 -5.97
N VAL A 109 -14.39 -1.13 -7.18
CA VAL A 109 -15.28 -0.93 -8.33
C VAL A 109 -15.99 -2.24 -8.69
N HIS A 110 -15.25 -3.34 -8.88
CA HIS A 110 -15.85 -4.65 -9.16
C HIS A 110 -16.72 -5.17 -8.01
N GLY A 111 -16.36 -4.86 -6.76
CA GLY A 111 -17.17 -5.18 -5.59
C GLY A 111 -18.50 -4.42 -5.54
N ALA A 112 -18.51 -3.16 -5.97
CA ALA A 112 -19.69 -2.32 -5.99
C ALA A 112 -20.60 -2.61 -7.20
N LEU A 113 -20.01 -2.86 -8.37
CA LEU A 113 -20.73 -3.19 -9.59
C LEU A 113 -21.22 -4.65 -9.60
N GLN A 114 -20.54 -5.54 -8.88
CA GLN A 114 -20.79 -6.99 -8.92
C GLN A 114 -20.80 -7.54 -10.35
N ASP A 115 -19.94 -6.98 -11.20
CA ASP A 115 -19.89 -7.24 -12.65
C ASP A 115 -19.06 -8.47 -13.01
N THR A 116 -18.19 -8.91 -12.11
CA THR A 116 -17.37 -10.11 -12.29
C THR A 116 -16.93 -10.70 -10.96
N THR A 117 -16.69 -12.01 -10.96
CA THR A 117 -16.00 -12.72 -9.87
C THR A 117 -14.57 -13.11 -10.26
N ASN A 118 -14.19 -12.90 -11.52
CA ASN A 118 -12.86 -13.09 -12.07
C ASN A 118 -12.65 -12.19 -13.30
N GLN A 119 -12.04 -11.01 -13.10
CA GLN A 119 -11.77 -10.03 -14.17
C GLN A 119 -10.92 -10.60 -15.32
N PHE A 120 -10.17 -11.69 -15.09
CA PHE A 120 -9.32 -12.29 -16.11
C PHE A 120 -10.05 -13.33 -16.97
N GLU A 121 -11.28 -13.71 -16.62
CA GLU A 121 -12.13 -14.53 -17.48
C GLU A 121 -12.57 -13.75 -18.73
N SER A 122 -12.78 -12.44 -18.59
CA SER A 122 -13.14 -11.53 -19.69
C SER A 122 -12.50 -10.15 -19.45
N PRO A 123 -11.19 -10.01 -19.71
CA PRO A 123 -10.44 -8.81 -19.36
C PRO A 123 -10.88 -7.60 -20.20
N THR A 124 -10.99 -6.45 -19.54
CA THR A 124 -11.22 -5.18 -20.23
C THR A 124 -9.97 -4.77 -21.02
N PRO A 125 -10.12 -3.99 -22.10
CA PRO A 125 -8.97 -3.50 -22.85
C PRO A 125 -7.98 -2.77 -21.92
N GLY A 126 -6.73 -3.22 -21.93
CA GLY A 126 -5.66 -2.67 -21.08
C GLY A 126 -5.34 -3.45 -19.82
N THR A 127 -6.14 -4.44 -19.40
CA THR A 127 -5.87 -5.25 -18.19
C THR A 127 -4.46 -5.87 -18.21
N HIS A 128 -4.05 -6.48 -19.31
CA HIS A 128 -2.72 -7.11 -19.39
C HIS A 128 -1.57 -6.09 -19.38
N LEU A 129 -1.77 -4.92 -19.97
CA LEU A 129 -0.78 -3.84 -19.92
C LEU A 129 -0.64 -3.30 -18.50
N PHE A 130 -1.77 -3.13 -17.80
CA PHE A 130 -1.77 -2.77 -16.38
C PHE A 130 -1.02 -3.81 -15.54
N MET A 131 -1.28 -5.11 -15.75
CA MET A 131 -0.57 -6.17 -15.04
C MET A 131 0.95 -6.15 -15.30
N LEU A 132 1.37 -5.94 -16.55
CA LEU A 132 2.80 -5.83 -16.88
C LEU A 132 3.43 -4.62 -16.19
N ALA A 133 2.78 -3.46 -16.25
CA ALA A 133 3.24 -2.25 -15.60
C ALA A 133 3.33 -2.43 -14.08
N LEU A 134 2.31 -3.07 -13.47
CA LEU A 134 2.27 -3.42 -12.06
C LEU A 134 3.44 -4.32 -11.67
N ILE A 135 3.69 -5.39 -12.43
CA ILE A 135 4.78 -6.33 -12.14
C ILE A 135 6.14 -5.61 -12.16
N LEU A 136 6.39 -4.82 -13.20
CA LEU A 136 7.65 -4.08 -13.34
C LEU A 136 7.81 -3.04 -12.23
N ALA A 137 6.73 -2.34 -11.88
CA ALA A 137 6.67 -1.35 -10.82
C ALA A 137 6.98 -1.94 -9.45
N GLU A 138 6.24 -2.98 -9.06
CA GLU A 138 6.33 -3.55 -7.71
C GLU A 138 7.63 -4.32 -7.52
N VAL A 139 7.97 -5.23 -8.44
CA VAL A 139 9.21 -6.01 -8.35
C VAL A 139 10.42 -5.08 -8.50
N GLY A 140 10.41 -4.20 -9.50
CA GLY A 140 11.50 -3.27 -9.74
C GLY A 140 11.70 -2.27 -8.59
N GLY A 141 10.63 -1.67 -8.09
CA GLY A 141 10.68 -0.73 -6.97
C GLY A 141 11.25 -1.37 -5.70
N VAL A 142 10.81 -2.58 -5.35
CA VAL A 142 11.35 -3.32 -4.20
C VAL A 142 12.83 -3.65 -4.40
N LEU A 143 13.22 -4.11 -5.60
CA LEU A 143 14.63 -4.41 -5.88
C LEU A 143 15.54 -3.18 -5.79
N VAL A 144 15.08 -2.01 -6.26
CA VAL A 144 15.82 -0.74 -6.12
C VAL A 144 16.03 -0.40 -4.65
N LEU A 145 14.98 -0.50 -3.82
CA LEU A 145 15.08 -0.23 -2.40
C LEU A 145 16.00 -1.24 -1.69
N LEU A 146 15.89 -2.53 -2.00
CA LEU A 146 16.78 -3.56 -1.46
C LEU A 146 18.24 -3.32 -1.84
N ALA A 147 18.52 -2.92 -3.09
CA ALA A 147 19.86 -2.55 -3.51
C ALA A 147 20.39 -1.35 -2.73
N GLY A 148 19.51 -0.38 -2.40
CA GLY A 148 19.85 0.77 -1.56
C GLY A 148 20.15 0.39 -0.14
N VAL A 149 19.41 -0.56 0.42
CA VAL A 149 19.75 -1.18 1.70
C VAL A 149 21.10 -1.85 1.60
N VAL A 150 21.36 -2.75 0.64
CA VAL A 150 22.69 -3.41 0.54
C VAL A 150 23.83 -2.38 0.42
N ALA A 151 23.64 -1.32 -0.37
CA ALA A 151 24.63 -0.27 -0.55
C ALA A 151 24.90 0.56 0.73
N SER A 152 24.05 0.52 1.75
CA SER A 152 24.34 1.20 3.03
C SER A 152 25.23 0.37 3.96
N TRP A 153 25.47 -0.92 3.66
CA TRP A 153 26.21 -1.86 4.51
C TRP A 153 27.58 -2.23 3.95
N VAL A 154 27.84 -1.91 2.67
CA VAL A 154 29.07 -2.21 1.95
C VAL A 154 29.85 -0.92 1.71
#